data_AF-A0A6M2CKT1-F1
#
_entry.id   AF-A0A6M2CKT1-F1
#
_cell.length_a   1.000
_cell.length_b   1.000
_cell.length_c   1.000
_cell.angle_alpha   90.00
_cell.angle_beta   90.00
_cell.angle_gamma   90.00
#
_symmetry.space_group_name_H-M   'P 1'
#
loop_
_entity.id
_entity.type
_entity.pdbx_description
1 polymer ?
#
loop_
_entity_poly.entity_id
_entity_poly.type
_entity_poly.pdbx_seq_one_letter_code
_entity_poly.pdbx_strand_id
1 'polypeptide(L)'
;RGGNSQPELISALLEPSDASTQEAGKMTTLVDRLLDEGNLADAADMMEKHSSLLHHKDFVEKKSDSRLIYYGAGYVLRKTMKKISCLECASSLCILPVQATLNSNTSLTQAFDHGGLLYPSKPLEHLVTELEDRKS
;
A
#
# COMPACT_ATOMS: atom_id res chain seq x y z
N ARG A 1 -7.88 16.40 16.09
CA ARG A 1 -7.92 16.97 14.71
C ARG A 1 -7.55 15.83 13.77
N GLY A 2 -8.47 15.47 12.87
CA GLY A 2 -8.35 14.29 12.01
C GLY A 2 -7.27 14.49 10.96
N GLY A 3 -6.32 13.57 10.92
CA GLY A 3 -5.35 13.48 9.84
C GLY A 3 -6.03 12.88 8.63
N ASN A 4 -6.56 13.73 7.75
CA ASN A 4 -6.87 13.32 6.39
C ASN A 4 -5.66 13.67 5.54
N SER A 5 -5.02 12.65 4.97
CA SER A 5 -4.08 12.84 3.88
C SER A 5 -4.81 13.52 2.72
N GLN A 6 -4.13 14.41 2.01
CA GLN A 6 -4.71 15.03 0.82
C GLN A 6 -5.04 13.92 -0.21
N PRO A 7 -6.26 13.92 -0.80
CA PRO A 7 -6.68 12.91 -1.76
C PRO A 7 -5.65 12.69 -2.86
N GLU A 8 -4.99 13.77 -3.28
CA GLU A 8 -3.98 13.80 -4.34
C GLU A 8 -2.74 12.98 -3.96
N LEU A 9 -2.40 12.91 -2.67
CA LEU A 9 -1.24 12.13 -2.18
C LEU A 9 -1.58 10.64 -2.09
N ILE A 10 -2.84 10.31 -1.76
CA ILE A 10 -3.35 8.93 -1.84
C ILE A 10 -3.42 8.49 -3.31
N SER A 11 -3.93 9.34 -4.21
CA SER A 11 -3.94 9.09 -5.64
C SER A 11 -2.54 8.89 -6.19
N ALA A 12 -1.56 9.73 -5.83
CA ALA A 12 -0.17 9.56 -6.26
C ALA A 12 0.53 8.30 -5.71
N LEU A 13 0.06 7.76 -4.57
CA LEU A 13 0.53 6.47 -4.02
C LEU A 13 -0.17 5.28 -4.67
N LEU A 14 -1.40 5.45 -5.16
CA LEU A 14 -2.20 4.43 -5.84
C LEU A 14 -1.97 4.40 -7.36
N GLU A 15 -1.58 5.51 -7.95
CA GLU A 15 -1.25 5.64 -9.36
C GLU A 15 0.20 5.21 -9.60
N PRO A 16 0.43 4.07 -10.28
CA PRO A 16 1.78 3.71 -10.66
C PRO A 16 2.27 4.70 -11.72
N SER A 17 3.49 5.21 -11.56
CA SER A 17 4.17 6.08 -12.53
C SER A 17 4.61 5.32 -13.80
N ASP A 18 3.82 4.38 -14.27
CA ASP A 18 4.13 3.55 -15.44
C ASP A 18 3.26 3.97 -16.63
N ALA A 19 3.92 4.28 -17.75
CA ALA A 19 3.29 4.61 -19.03
C ALA A 19 2.30 3.53 -19.53
N SER A 20 2.37 2.31 -18.99
CA SER A 20 1.42 1.21 -19.25
C SER A 20 0.01 1.49 -18.72
N THR A 21 -0.14 2.30 -17.67
CA THR A 21 -1.42 2.58 -17.02
C THR A 21 -2.30 3.52 -17.86
N GLN A 22 -1.69 4.43 -18.62
CA GLN A 22 -2.40 5.35 -19.50
C GLN A 22 -2.97 4.66 -20.75
N GLU A 23 -2.24 3.69 -21.30
CA GLU A 23 -2.69 2.89 -22.45
C GLU A 23 -3.77 1.87 -22.04
N ALA A 24 -3.66 1.28 -20.84
CA ALA A 24 -4.70 0.44 -20.28
C ALA A 24 -6.01 1.23 -20.06
N GLY A 25 -5.94 2.44 -19.50
CA GLY A 25 -7.13 3.29 -19.25
C GLY A 25 -7.87 3.70 -20.52
N LYS A 26 -7.15 4.02 -21.60
CA LYS A 26 -7.74 4.31 -22.93
C LYS A 26 -8.40 3.08 -23.56
N MET A 27 -7.83 1.89 -23.33
CA MET A 27 -8.37 0.63 -23.82
C MET A 27 -9.68 0.28 -23.11
N THR A 28 -9.76 0.41 -21.78
CA THR A 28 -11.00 0.15 -21.04
C THR A 28 -12.14 1.04 -21.54
N THR A 29 -11.87 2.32 -21.80
CA THR A 29 -12.88 3.24 -22.34
C THR A 29 -13.37 2.87 -23.75
N LEU A 30 -12.51 2.24 -24.56
CA LEU A 30 -12.87 1.74 -25.88
C LEU A 30 -13.70 0.46 -25.80
N VAL A 31 -13.32 -0.48 -24.92
CA VAL A 31 -14.09 -1.70 -24.66
C VAL A 31 -15.48 -1.35 -24.13
N ASP A 32 -15.57 -0.43 -23.16
CA ASP A 32 -16.85 0.02 -22.60
C ASP A 32 -17.77 0.60 -23.68
N ARG A 33 -17.22 1.41 -24.60
CA ARG A 33 -18.00 1.97 -25.72
C ARG A 33 -18.51 0.88 -26.66
N LEU A 34 -17.67 -0.11 -27.00
CA LEU A 34 -18.07 -1.22 -27.87
C LEU A 34 -19.15 -2.09 -27.21
N LEU A 35 -19.10 -2.26 -25.89
CA LEU A 35 -20.14 -2.93 -25.12
C LEU A 35 -21.45 -2.13 -25.11
N ASP A 36 -21.38 -0.82 -24.92
CA ASP A 36 -22.53 0.09 -24.95
C ASP A 36 -23.20 0.15 -26.33
N GLU A 37 -22.42 0.04 -27.40
CA GLU A 37 -22.89 -0.02 -28.79
C GLU A 37 -23.39 -1.43 -29.19
N GLY A 38 -23.24 -2.43 -28.30
CA GLY A 38 -23.65 -3.82 -28.54
C GLY A 38 -22.74 -4.59 -29.50
N ASN A 39 -21.56 -4.06 -29.80
CA ASN A 39 -20.59 -4.66 -30.70
C ASN A 39 -19.66 -5.65 -29.95
N LEU A 40 -20.24 -6.79 -29.59
CA LEU A 40 -19.58 -7.80 -28.76
C LEU A 40 -18.39 -8.50 -29.46
N ALA A 41 -18.42 -8.59 -30.80
CA ALA A 41 -17.35 -9.24 -31.55
C ALA A 41 -16.06 -8.41 -31.52
N ASP A 42 -16.17 -7.10 -31.76
CA ASP A 42 -15.01 -6.20 -31.74
C ASP A 42 -14.53 -5.93 -30.32
N ALA A 43 -15.43 -5.93 -29.33
CA ALA A 43 -15.05 -5.87 -27.92
C ALA A 43 -14.21 -7.11 -27.51
N ALA A 44 -14.61 -8.31 -27.94
CA ALA A 44 -13.88 -9.55 -27.66
C ALA A 44 -12.50 -9.58 -28.35
N ASP A 45 -12.42 -9.18 -29.62
CA ASP A 45 -11.16 -9.11 -30.37
C ASP A 45 -10.20 -8.07 -29.77
N MET A 46 -10.72 -6.92 -29.31
CA MET A 46 -9.93 -5.92 -28.58
C MET A 46 -9.40 -6.47 -27.25
N MET A 47 -10.23 -7.16 -26.46
CA MET A 47 -9.81 -7.78 -25.20
C MET A 47 -8.75 -8.87 -25.42
N GLU A 48 -8.86 -9.66 -26.49
CA GLU A 48 -7.90 -10.72 -26.81
C GLU A 48 -6.55 -10.16 -27.28
N LYS A 49 -6.57 -9.19 -28.19
CA LYS A 49 -5.37 -8.49 -28.69
C LYS A 49 -4.57 -7.81 -27.59
N HIS A 50 -5.24 -7.35 -26.55
CA HIS A 50 -4.64 -6.63 -25.42
C HIS A 50 -4.68 -7.43 -24.11
N SER A 51 -4.87 -8.74 -24.19
CA SER A 51 -4.89 -9.65 -23.03
C SER A 51 -3.62 -9.57 -22.17
N SER A 52 -2.48 -9.22 -22.77
CA SER A 52 -1.22 -8.97 -22.06
C SER A 52 -1.22 -7.69 -21.20
N LEU A 53 -2.01 -6.68 -21.55
CA LEU A 53 -2.20 -5.45 -20.75
C LEU A 53 -3.28 -5.62 -19.68
N LEU A 54 -4.21 -6.56 -19.88
CA LEU A 54 -5.23 -6.96 -18.92
C LEU A 54 -4.75 -8.02 -17.94
N HIS A 55 -3.47 -8.41 -17.99
CA HIS A 55 -2.91 -9.33 -17.03
C HIS A 55 -2.86 -8.67 -15.64
N HIS A 56 -3.91 -8.89 -14.86
CA HIS A 56 -3.95 -8.58 -13.43
C HIS A 56 -2.85 -9.28 -12.62
N LYS A 57 -2.06 -10.19 -13.23
CA LYS A 57 -0.87 -10.79 -12.63
C LYS A 57 0.12 -9.73 -12.13
N ASP A 58 0.32 -8.66 -12.90
CA ASP A 58 1.28 -7.62 -12.53
C ASP A 58 0.77 -6.76 -11.35
N PHE A 59 -0.55 -6.72 -11.12
CA PHE A 59 -1.12 -6.09 -9.92
C PHE A 59 -0.98 -6.97 -8.68
N VAL A 60 -0.98 -8.30 -8.82
CA VAL A 60 -0.77 -9.26 -7.72
C VAL A 60 0.71 -9.34 -7.28
N GLU A 61 1.63 -8.81 -8.09
CA GLU A 61 3.06 -8.78 -7.77
C GLU A 61 3.54 -7.48 -7.13
N LYS A 62 2.68 -6.45 -7.02
CA LYS A 62 3.05 -5.18 -6.41
C LYS A 62 3.11 -5.32 -4.89
N LYS A 63 4.34 -5.33 -4.35
CA LYS A 63 4.61 -5.19 -2.92
C LYS A 63 4.45 -3.73 -2.47
N SER A 64 3.97 -3.56 -1.25
CA SER A 64 3.89 -2.25 -0.62
C SER A 64 5.28 -1.66 -0.39
N ASP A 65 5.42 -0.34 -0.49
CA ASP A 65 6.65 0.36 -0.10
C ASP A 65 6.98 0.05 1.37
N SER A 66 8.23 -0.30 1.67
CA SER A 66 8.65 -0.69 3.03
C SER A 66 8.40 0.40 4.08
N ARG A 67 8.40 1.67 3.68
CA ARG A 67 8.05 2.80 4.56
C ARG A 67 6.57 2.82 4.90
N LEU A 68 5.71 2.40 3.96
CA LEU A 68 4.28 2.25 4.18
C LEU A 68 3.99 1.06 5.09
N ILE A 69 4.68 -0.06 4.90
CA ILE A 69 4.60 -1.23 5.78
C ILE A 69 5.01 -0.83 7.22
N TYR A 70 6.11 -0.10 7.38
CA TYR A 70 6.57 0.40 8.67
C TYR A 70 5.53 1.30 9.36
N TYR A 71 4.96 2.26 8.61
CA TYR A 71 3.89 3.13 9.09
C TYR A 71 2.65 2.32 9.54
N GLY A 72 2.25 1.32 8.74
CA GLY A 72 1.18 0.39 9.05
C GLY A 72 1.46 -0.43 10.31
N ALA A 73 2.68 -0.92 10.49
CA ALA A 73 3.10 -1.62 11.71
C ALA A 73 2.97 -0.73 12.96
N GLY A 74 3.31 0.56 12.87
CA GLY A 74 3.05 1.54 13.94
C GLY A 74 1.56 1.71 14.27
N TYR A 75 0.69 1.66 13.26
CA TYR A 75 -0.76 1.67 13.46
C TYR A 75 -1.28 0.40 14.15
N VAL A 76 -0.83 -0.77 13.70
CA VAL A 76 -1.15 -2.07 14.33
C VAL A 76 -0.72 -2.05 15.79
N LEU A 77 0.52 -1.63 16.05
CA LEU A 77 1.07 -1.47 17.39
C LEU A 77 0.15 -0.59 18.28
N ARG A 78 -0.27 0.57 17.79
CA ARG A 78 -1.15 1.48 18.54
C ARG A 78 -2.48 0.82 18.93
N LYS A 79 -3.02 -0.05 18.08
CA LYS A 79 -4.26 -0.80 18.39
C LYS A 79 -3.99 -1.93 19.37
N THR A 80 -2.87 -2.62 19.22
CA THR A 80 -2.48 -3.77 20.06
C THR A 80 -2.08 -3.35 21.47
N MET A 81 -1.44 -2.18 21.62
CA MET A 81 -1.06 -1.60 22.92
C MET A 81 -2.23 -1.46 23.89
N LYS A 82 -3.44 -1.26 23.38
CA LYS A 82 -4.66 -1.18 24.21
C LYS A 82 -5.10 -2.54 24.79
N LYS A 83 -4.57 -3.64 24.25
CA LYS A 83 -4.96 -5.02 24.59
C LYS A 83 -3.89 -5.74 25.41
N ILE A 84 -2.64 -5.27 25.38
CA ILE A 84 -1.53 -5.86 26.13
C ILE A 84 -1.54 -5.32 27.56
N SER A 85 -1.66 -6.21 28.54
CA SER A 85 -1.58 -5.88 29.97
C SER A 85 -0.14 -5.89 30.51
N CYS A 86 0.77 -6.62 29.86
CA CYS A 86 2.16 -6.71 30.28
C CYS A 86 2.98 -5.53 29.75
N LEU A 87 3.50 -4.70 30.64
CA LEU A 87 4.33 -3.53 30.32
C LEU A 87 5.63 -3.89 29.62
N GLU A 88 6.28 -4.99 30.00
CA GLU A 88 7.51 -5.44 29.34
C GLU A 88 7.25 -5.88 27.90
N CYS A 89 6.17 -6.64 27.67
CA CYS A 89 5.75 -7.03 26.32
C CYS A 89 5.33 -5.83 25.48
N ALA A 90 4.66 -4.83 26.06
CA ALA A 90 4.34 -3.60 25.36
C ALA A 90 5.65 -2.88 24.95
N SER A 91 6.59 -2.75 25.89
CA SER A 91 7.83 -2.03 25.66
C SER A 91 8.73 -2.70 24.62
N SER A 92 8.71 -4.03 24.51
CA SER A 92 9.51 -4.77 23.51
C SER A 92 8.99 -4.62 22.07
N LEU A 93 7.75 -4.17 21.89
CA LEU A 93 7.13 -3.98 20.57
C LEU A 93 7.36 -2.59 19.97
N CYS A 94 7.89 -1.63 20.75
CA CYS A 94 8.11 -0.26 20.32
C CYS A 94 9.51 0.24 20.65
N ILE A 95 10.01 1.19 19.86
CA ILE A 95 11.27 1.88 20.11
C ILE A 95 11.02 3.39 20.24
N LEU A 96 11.98 4.10 20.81
CA LEU A 96 11.92 5.56 20.88
C LEU A 96 12.16 6.18 19.49
N PRO A 97 11.58 7.34 19.17
CA PRO A 97 11.81 8.03 17.90
C PRO A 97 13.30 8.24 17.59
N VAL A 98 14.10 8.56 18.61
CA VAL A 98 15.56 8.74 18.48
C VAL A 98 16.26 7.45 17.99
N GLN A 99 15.80 6.29 18.44
CA GLN A 99 16.35 4.99 18.02
C GLN A 99 15.89 4.61 16.62
N ALA A 100 14.70 5.08 16.23
CA ALA A 100 14.10 4.81 14.93
C ALA A 100 14.84 5.53 13.78
N THR A 101 15.54 6.64 14.05
CA THR A 101 16.32 7.39 13.03
C THR A 101 17.36 6.56 12.29
N LEU A 102 17.83 5.45 12.88
CA LEU A 102 18.78 4.52 12.27
C LEU A 102 18.14 3.61 11.20
N ASN A 103 16.81 3.57 11.10
CA ASN A 103 16.08 2.74 10.15
C ASN A 103 15.54 3.59 8.98
N SER A 104 15.94 3.24 7.75
CA SER A 104 15.53 3.93 6.51
C SER A 104 14.02 3.89 6.25
N ASN A 105 13.32 2.87 6.76
CA ASN A 105 11.87 2.71 6.60
C ASN A 105 11.05 3.72 7.43
N THR A 106 11.70 4.46 8.35
CA THR A 106 11.01 5.40 9.24
C THR A 106 10.68 6.74 8.61
N SER A 107 11.26 7.05 7.46
CA SER A 107 11.13 8.36 6.80
C SER A 107 9.68 8.82 6.61
N LEU A 108 8.78 7.91 6.21
CA LEU A 108 7.35 8.21 6.09
C LEU A 108 6.73 8.49 7.47
N THR A 109 7.01 7.66 8.46
CA THR A 109 6.47 7.83 9.82
C THR A 109 6.94 9.15 10.43
N GLN A 110 8.21 9.49 10.30
CA GLN A 110 8.79 10.75 10.78
C GLN A 110 8.14 11.97 10.12
N ALA A 111 7.90 11.91 8.80
CA ALA A 111 7.28 13.01 8.06
C ALA A 111 5.85 13.34 8.55
N PHE A 112 5.13 12.34 9.08
CA PHE A 112 3.75 12.49 9.55
C PHE A 112 3.62 12.44 11.09
N ASP A 113 4.73 12.34 11.81
CA ASP A 113 4.70 12.29 13.27
C ASP A 113 4.67 13.69 13.87
N HIS A 114 3.54 14.00 14.52
CA HIS A 114 3.34 15.23 15.28
C HIS A 114 3.37 14.97 16.80
N GLY A 115 4.10 13.93 17.24
CA GLY A 115 4.26 13.55 18.65
C GLY A 115 3.27 12.50 19.13
N GLY A 116 2.73 11.68 18.22
CA GLY A 116 1.67 10.71 18.56
C GLY A 116 1.73 9.39 17.80
N LEU A 117 2.70 9.24 16.89
CA LEU A 117 2.92 7.97 16.21
C LEU A 117 3.85 7.08 17.04
N LEU A 118 3.67 5.77 16.89
CA LEU A 118 4.49 4.76 17.53
C LEU A 118 5.45 4.16 16.51
N TYR A 119 6.70 4.00 16.92
CA TYR A 119 7.74 3.39 16.11
C TYR A 119 7.85 1.92 16.49
N PRO A 120 7.47 0.98 15.59
CA PRO A 120 7.59 -0.44 15.86
C PRO A 120 9.04 -0.86 16.05
N SER A 121 9.25 -1.83 16.94
CA SER A 121 10.54 -2.51 17.06
C SER A 121 10.83 -3.36 15.83
N LYS A 122 12.12 -3.63 15.60
CA LYS A 122 12.57 -4.41 14.43
C LYS A 122 11.89 -5.79 14.29
N PRO A 123 11.66 -6.57 15.37
CA PRO A 123 10.92 -7.83 15.26
C PRO A 123 9.47 -7.64 14.78
N LEU A 124 8.79 -6.58 15.21
CA LEU A 124 7.41 -6.30 14.80
C LEU A 124 7.32 -5.81 13.37
N GLU A 125 8.23 -4.92 12.95
CA GLU A 125 8.38 -4.52 11.56
C GLU A 125 8.55 -5.74 10.66
N HIS A 126 9.50 -6.61 10.99
CA HIS A 126 9.78 -7.82 10.21
C HIS A 126 8.57 -8.75 10.13
N LEU A 127 7.85 -8.95 11.24
CA LEU A 127 6.63 -9.75 11.26
C LEU A 127 5.56 -9.18 10.31
N VAL A 128 5.34 -7.87 10.33
CA VAL A 128 4.32 -7.23 9.47
C VAL A 128 4.73 -7.30 8.00
N THR A 129 6.03 -7.12 7.68
CA THR A 129 6.55 -7.32 6.32
C THR A 129 6.33 -8.75 5.84
N GLU A 130 6.65 -9.76 6.66
CA GLU A 130 6.41 -11.17 6.31
C GLU A 130 4.93 -11.49 6.09
N LEU A 131 4.03 -10.86 6.84
CA LEU A 131 2.59 -11.02 6.65
C LEU A 131 2.08 -10.36 5.38
N GLU A 132 2.66 -9.23 4.98
CA GLU A 132 2.34 -8.55 3.72
C GLU A 132 2.87 -9.32 2.51
N ASP A 133 4.07 -9.87 2.63
CA ASP A 133 4.74 -10.64 1.58
C ASP A 133 4.15 -12.04 1.36
N ARG A 134 3.40 -12.58 2.34
CA ARG A 134 2.73 -13.87 2.22
C ARG A 134 1.51 -13.75 1.30
N LYS A 135 1.66 -14.27 0.08
CA LYS A 135 0.54 -14.47 -0.87
C LYS A 135 -0.50 -15.42 -0.25
N SER A 136 -1.77 -14.98 -0.18
CA SER A 136 -2.93 -15.82 0.16
C SER A 136 -3.59 -16.40 -1.07
#